data_AF-A0A2M9Y7H1-F1
#
_entry.id   AF-A0A2M9Y7H1-F1
#
_cell.length_a   1.000
_cell.length_b   1.000
_cell.length_c   1.000
_cell.angle_alpha   90.00
_cell.angle_beta   90.00
_cell.angle_gamma   90.00
#
_symmetry.space_group_name_H-M   'P 1'
#
loop_
_entity.id
_entity.type
_entity.pdbx_description
1 polymer ?
#
loop_
_entity_poly.entity_id
_entity_poly.type
_entity_poly.pdbx_seq_one_letter_code
_entity_poly.pdbx_strand_id
1 'polypeptide(L)'
;MGNKTIERENKLKKLVDSTWVHFPKIGLHCENKISYHRFFCKIQTILSFRKLSEYLGIEIFLSGPHSKYYLELNSQSEFGHYNPEFPLKLREYLLPAKTNPSLYKLTLPIYESFIRNTAREFFIIYQKLDSNPKFFRKEADRYLLLVEENRLDPYYLDRFILFLYPAFTDNEDPEEASRFVYKKGDETIDAQVVKELVGFWIRRKADGTDTEFVLGLVELLKLYDSEFYQNRIVSRSN
;
A
#
# COMPACT_ATOMS: atom_id res chain seq x y z
N MET A 1 -31.58 -6.80 -11.47
CA MET A 1 -30.12 -6.77 -11.20
C MET A 1 -29.72 -5.71 -10.17
N GLY A 2 -30.29 -4.50 -10.18
CA GLY A 2 -29.91 -3.41 -9.25
C GLY A 2 -30.09 -3.66 -7.75
N ASN A 3 -31.09 -4.45 -7.33
CA ASN A 3 -31.36 -4.66 -5.89
C ASN A 3 -30.25 -5.45 -5.17
N LYS A 4 -29.62 -6.43 -5.85
CA LYS A 4 -28.51 -7.22 -5.29
C LYS A 4 -27.21 -6.43 -5.17
N THR A 5 -26.95 -5.51 -6.09
CA THR A 5 -25.76 -4.63 -6.06
C THR A 5 -25.85 -3.66 -4.89
N ILE A 6 -27.00 -2.99 -4.72
CA ILE A 6 -27.25 -2.07 -3.60
C ILE A 6 -27.14 -2.79 -2.25
N GLU A 7 -27.70 -4.00 -2.14
CA GLU A 7 -27.60 -4.81 -0.92
C GLU A 7 -26.14 -5.13 -0.57
N ARG A 8 -25.35 -5.52 -1.57
CA ARG A 8 -23.93 -5.84 -1.41
C ARG A 8 -23.10 -4.63 -0.96
N GLU A 9 -23.29 -3.48 -1.59
CA GLU A 9 -22.60 -2.22 -1.23
C GLU A 9 -22.95 -1.79 0.20
N ASN A 10 -24.21 -1.92 0.60
CA ASN A 10 -24.63 -1.63 1.97
C ASN A 10 -24.00 -2.57 2.99
N LYS A 11 -23.85 -3.87 2.65
CA LYS A 11 -23.13 -4.83 3.50
C LYS A 11 -21.64 -4.48 3.63
N LEU A 12 -21.00 -4.09 2.53
CA LEU A 12 -19.60 -3.66 2.54
C LEU A 12 -19.41 -2.40 3.40
N LYS A 13 -20.25 -1.37 3.24
CA LYS A 13 -20.20 -0.15 4.06
C LYS A 13 -20.30 -0.45 5.55
N LYS A 14 -21.29 -1.26 5.96
CA LYS A 14 -21.44 -1.70 7.36
C LYS A 14 -20.23 -2.46 7.88
N LEU A 15 -19.65 -3.33 7.06
CA LEU A 15 -18.44 -4.07 7.42
C LEU A 15 -17.26 -3.10 7.61
N VAL A 16 -17.06 -2.15 6.71
CA VAL A 16 -15.99 -1.17 6.77
C VAL A 16 -16.14 -0.29 8.01
N ASP A 17 -17.32 0.27 8.26
CA ASP A 17 -17.61 1.09 9.44
C ASP A 17 -17.30 0.34 10.74
N SER A 18 -17.82 -0.89 10.85
CA SER A 18 -17.58 -1.75 12.00
C SER A 18 -16.10 -2.09 12.15
N THR A 19 -15.40 -2.35 11.04
CA THR A 19 -13.97 -2.67 11.03
C THR A 19 -13.16 -1.50 11.58
N TRP A 20 -13.43 -0.28 11.14
CA TRP A 20 -12.76 0.92 11.65
C TRP A 20 -12.95 1.08 13.15
N VAL A 21 -14.18 0.96 13.65
CA VAL A 21 -14.50 1.12 15.07
C VAL A 21 -13.86 0.01 15.93
N HIS A 22 -13.84 -1.22 15.43
CA HIS A 22 -13.33 -2.37 16.17
C HIS A 22 -11.87 -2.71 15.89
N PHE A 23 -11.17 -1.92 15.06
CA PHE A 23 -9.78 -2.18 14.66
C PHE A 23 -8.82 -2.45 15.85
N PRO A 24 -8.94 -1.74 16.99
CA PRO A 24 -8.09 -2.04 18.16
C PRO A 24 -8.29 -3.46 18.72
N LYS A 25 -9.48 -4.04 18.55
CA LYS A 25 -9.90 -5.32 19.17
C LYS A 25 -9.74 -6.52 18.24
N ILE A 26 -9.59 -6.31 16.93
CA ILE A 26 -9.41 -7.41 15.98
C ILE A 26 -7.98 -7.95 16.03
N GLY A 27 -7.80 -9.26 15.81
CA GLY A 27 -6.48 -9.89 15.66
C GLY A 27 -5.49 -9.55 16.77
N LEU A 28 -5.85 -9.72 18.05
CA LEU A 28 -4.96 -9.44 19.19
C LEU A 28 -3.64 -10.23 19.15
N HIS A 29 -3.62 -11.38 18.47
CA HIS A 29 -2.40 -12.16 18.24
C HIS A 29 -1.45 -11.51 17.21
N CYS A 30 -1.86 -10.44 16.52
CA CYS A 30 -1.05 -9.73 15.54
C CYS A 30 -0.18 -8.62 16.15
N GLU A 31 -0.26 -8.35 17.47
CA GLU A 31 0.43 -7.21 18.10
C GLU A 31 1.96 -7.32 18.06
N ASN A 32 2.51 -8.52 17.90
CA ASN A 32 3.94 -8.74 17.72
C ASN A 32 4.45 -8.41 16.31
N LYS A 33 3.57 -8.13 15.35
CA LYS A 33 3.92 -7.73 13.99
C LYS A 33 4.23 -6.22 13.97
N ILE A 34 5.10 -5.81 13.06
CA ILE A 34 5.45 -4.41 12.84
C ILE A 34 4.71 -3.81 11.64
N SER A 35 4.52 -2.49 11.62
CA SER A 35 4.06 -1.73 10.44
C SER A 35 2.82 -2.36 9.75
N TYR A 36 2.86 -2.51 8.43
CA TYR A 36 1.79 -3.00 7.59
C TYR A 36 1.50 -4.49 7.81
N HIS A 37 2.47 -5.29 8.30
CA HIS A 37 2.23 -6.68 8.65
C HIS A 37 1.21 -6.80 9.78
N ARG A 38 1.25 -5.90 10.76
CA ARG A 38 0.24 -5.83 11.83
C ARG A 38 -1.12 -5.47 11.28
N PHE A 39 -1.17 -4.45 10.42
CA PHE A 39 -2.41 -4.00 9.80
C PHE A 39 -3.05 -5.12 8.97
N PHE A 40 -2.26 -5.73 8.09
CA PHE A 40 -2.71 -6.80 7.21
C PHE A 40 -3.16 -8.03 7.99
N CYS A 41 -2.38 -8.49 8.98
CA CYS A 41 -2.75 -9.60 9.87
C CYS A 41 -4.11 -9.35 10.54
N LYS A 42 -4.32 -8.15 11.10
CA LYS A 42 -5.59 -7.76 11.72
C LYS A 42 -6.76 -7.82 10.74
N ILE A 43 -6.64 -7.21 9.57
CA ILE A 43 -7.70 -7.20 8.55
C ILE A 43 -8.04 -8.62 8.08
N GLN A 44 -7.04 -9.48 7.89
CA GLN A 44 -7.27 -10.87 7.46
C GLN A 44 -8.08 -11.70 8.48
N THR A 45 -8.12 -11.31 9.76
CA THR A 45 -8.94 -12.01 10.77
C THR A 45 -10.43 -11.84 10.57
N ILE A 46 -10.86 -10.79 9.86
CA ILE A 46 -12.27 -10.46 9.67
C ILE A 46 -12.72 -10.52 8.21
N LEU A 47 -11.78 -10.38 7.27
CA LEU A 47 -12.07 -10.25 5.85
C LEU A 47 -11.07 -11.05 5.01
N SER A 48 -11.54 -12.15 4.42
CA SER A 48 -10.76 -12.92 3.45
C SER A 48 -10.81 -12.29 2.05
N PHE A 49 -9.84 -12.62 1.20
CA PHE A 49 -9.82 -12.18 -0.20
C PHE A 49 -11.08 -12.57 -0.96
N ARG A 50 -11.56 -13.81 -0.78
CA ARG A 50 -12.82 -14.27 -1.36
C ARG A 50 -13.99 -13.37 -0.97
N LYS A 51 -14.17 -13.10 0.32
CA LYS A 51 -15.27 -12.25 0.80
C LYS A 51 -15.13 -10.82 0.29
N LEU A 52 -13.92 -10.26 0.27
CA LEU A 52 -13.66 -8.94 -0.27
C LEU A 52 -14.00 -8.86 -1.76
N SER A 53 -13.56 -9.85 -2.56
CA SER A 53 -13.93 -9.98 -3.97
C SER A 53 -15.45 -10.07 -4.17
N GLU A 54 -16.13 -10.89 -3.36
CA GLU A 54 -17.59 -11.02 -3.38
C GLU A 54 -18.29 -9.69 -3.07
N TYR A 55 -17.80 -8.91 -2.09
CA TYR A 55 -18.34 -7.59 -1.73
C TYR A 55 -18.06 -6.50 -2.77
N LEU A 56 -16.88 -6.50 -3.37
CA LEU A 56 -16.53 -5.54 -4.42
C LEU A 56 -17.17 -5.90 -5.76
N GLY A 57 -17.56 -7.16 -5.94
CA GLY A 57 -18.14 -7.66 -7.18
C GLY A 57 -17.14 -7.79 -8.33
N ILE A 58 -15.85 -7.90 -8.01
CA ILE A 58 -14.74 -8.03 -8.96
C ILE A 58 -13.76 -9.05 -8.44
N GLU A 59 -12.99 -9.68 -9.33
CA GLU A 59 -11.80 -10.41 -8.93
C GLU A 59 -10.70 -9.41 -8.52
N ILE A 60 -9.98 -9.70 -7.43
CA ILE A 60 -8.92 -8.81 -6.91
C ILE A 60 -7.68 -8.89 -7.80
N PHE A 61 -7.41 -10.07 -8.35
CA PHE A 61 -6.30 -10.36 -9.24
C PHE A 61 -6.83 -10.84 -10.58
N LEU A 62 -6.26 -10.35 -11.68
CA LEU A 62 -6.60 -10.79 -13.05
C LEU A 62 -5.80 -12.02 -13.46
N SER A 63 -4.57 -12.13 -12.97
CA SER A 63 -3.66 -13.24 -13.28
C SER A 63 -2.52 -13.31 -12.26
N GLY A 64 -1.73 -14.39 -12.36
CA GLY A 64 -0.58 -14.65 -11.52
C GLY A 64 -0.81 -15.75 -10.48
N PRO A 65 0.07 -15.85 -9.47
CA PRO A 65 0.12 -17.01 -8.59
C PRO A 65 -0.91 -16.96 -7.45
N HIS A 66 -1.63 -15.85 -7.32
CA HIS A 66 -2.60 -15.66 -6.25
C HIS A 66 -3.88 -16.45 -6.52
N SER A 67 -4.41 -17.11 -5.49
CA SER A 67 -5.69 -17.78 -5.57
C SER A 67 -6.82 -16.88 -5.05
N LYS A 68 -8.07 -17.32 -5.23
CA LYS A 68 -9.24 -16.68 -4.59
C LYS A 68 -9.18 -16.70 -3.05
N TYR A 69 -8.30 -17.53 -2.47
CA TYR A 69 -8.27 -17.81 -1.04
C TYR A 69 -7.04 -17.26 -0.32
N TYR A 70 -5.89 -17.17 -0.99
CA TYR A 70 -4.63 -16.76 -0.38
C TYR A 70 -3.71 -16.02 -1.36
N LEU A 71 -2.83 -15.20 -0.79
CA LEU A 71 -1.69 -14.64 -1.52
C LEU A 71 -0.59 -15.68 -1.59
N GLU A 72 -0.17 -16.04 -2.79
CA GLU A 72 1.15 -16.64 -2.98
C GLU A 72 2.23 -15.56 -2.83
N LEU A 73 3.19 -15.80 -1.94
CA LEU A 73 4.25 -14.84 -1.59
C LEU A 73 5.64 -15.30 -2.05
N ASN A 74 5.77 -16.56 -2.50
CA ASN A 74 7.04 -17.18 -2.82
C ASN A 74 7.17 -17.55 -4.31
N SER A 75 6.25 -17.08 -5.17
CA SER A 75 6.39 -17.31 -6.61
C SER A 75 7.57 -16.53 -7.16
N GLN A 76 8.50 -17.26 -7.81
CA GLN A 76 9.68 -16.69 -8.45
C GLN A 76 9.48 -16.43 -9.95
N SER A 77 8.48 -17.09 -10.55
CA SER A 77 8.25 -17.11 -11.99
C SER A 77 6.90 -16.56 -12.42
N GLU A 78 6.01 -16.23 -11.48
CA GLU A 78 4.71 -15.66 -11.79
C GLU A 78 4.49 -14.34 -11.05
N PHE A 79 3.93 -13.38 -11.77
CA PHE A 79 3.62 -12.07 -11.24
C PHE A 79 2.12 -11.91 -11.01
N GLY A 80 1.73 -11.44 -9.82
CA GLY A 80 0.35 -11.17 -9.46
C GLY A 80 -0.14 -9.83 -9.99
N HIS A 81 -1.01 -9.86 -10.99
CA HIS A 81 -1.60 -8.66 -11.58
C HIS A 81 -2.89 -8.30 -10.85
N TYR A 82 -2.93 -7.15 -10.17
CA TYR A 82 -4.18 -6.64 -9.63
C TYR A 82 -5.16 -6.28 -10.74
N ASN A 83 -6.44 -6.44 -10.45
CA ASN A 83 -7.48 -5.79 -11.23
C ASN A 83 -7.41 -4.27 -11.02
N PRO A 84 -7.29 -3.44 -12.07
CA PRO A 84 -7.27 -1.99 -11.94
C PRO A 84 -8.50 -1.39 -11.25
N GLU A 85 -9.66 -2.07 -11.30
CA GLU A 85 -10.86 -1.67 -10.54
C GLU A 85 -10.71 -1.87 -9.03
N PHE A 86 -9.79 -2.73 -8.58
CA PHE A 86 -9.61 -3.03 -7.17
C PHE A 86 -9.24 -1.79 -6.33
N PRO A 87 -8.12 -1.09 -6.59
CA PRO A 87 -7.78 0.11 -5.83
C PRO A 87 -8.82 1.23 -5.97
N LEU A 88 -9.48 1.34 -7.14
CA LEU A 88 -10.58 2.27 -7.35
C LEU A 88 -11.72 2.04 -6.36
N LYS A 89 -12.18 0.79 -6.23
CA LYS A 89 -13.23 0.46 -5.28
C LYS A 89 -12.77 0.55 -3.83
N LEU A 90 -11.51 0.23 -3.53
CA LEU A 90 -10.98 0.46 -2.17
C LEU A 90 -11.09 1.94 -1.78
N ARG A 91 -10.73 2.84 -2.69
CA ARG A 91 -10.83 4.29 -2.50
C ARG A 91 -12.26 4.76 -2.24
N GLU A 92 -13.22 4.19 -2.96
CA GLU A 92 -14.65 4.51 -2.85
C GLU A 92 -15.24 4.07 -1.49
N TYR A 93 -14.91 2.86 -1.03
CA TYR A 93 -15.60 2.25 0.11
C TYR A 93 -14.86 2.31 1.44
N LEU A 94 -13.51 2.38 1.46
CA LEU A 94 -12.75 2.18 2.70
C LEU A 94 -12.59 3.41 3.59
N LEU A 95 -13.06 4.59 3.16
CA LEU A 95 -12.95 5.85 3.91
C LEU A 95 -14.33 6.42 4.30
N PRO A 96 -15.11 5.71 5.13
CA PRO A 96 -16.50 6.07 5.42
C PRO A 96 -16.63 7.39 6.19
N ALA A 97 -15.59 7.78 6.93
CA ALA A 97 -15.58 9.02 7.69
C ALA A 97 -15.54 10.30 6.81
N LYS A 98 -15.25 10.21 5.50
CA LYS A 98 -15.24 11.36 4.58
C LYS A 98 -16.53 12.17 4.59
N THR A 99 -17.67 11.49 4.76
CA THR A 99 -19.00 12.11 4.72
C THR A 99 -19.72 12.06 6.07
N ASN A 100 -19.04 11.61 7.13
CA ASN A 100 -19.63 11.39 8.45
C ASN A 100 -18.74 11.96 9.57
N PRO A 101 -18.99 13.20 10.02
CA PRO A 101 -18.20 13.85 11.07
C PRO A 101 -18.20 13.12 12.41
N SER A 102 -19.31 12.45 12.75
CA SER A 102 -19.40 11.66 13.99
C SER A 102 -18.50 10.43 13.92
N LEU A 103 -18.49 9.74 12.77
CA LEU A 103 -17.60 8.62 12.53
C LEU A 103 -16.14 9.07 12.53
N TYR A 104 -15.83 10.21 11.89
CA TYR A 104 -14.47 10.79 11.92
C TYR A 104 -13.95 10.99 13.34
N LYS A 105 -14.75 11.61 14.22
CA LYS A 105 -14.36 11.81 15.63
C LYS A 105 -14.09 10.50 16.36
N LEU A 106 -14.87 9.47 16.05
CA LEU A 106 -14.73 8.14 16.64
C LEU A 106 -13.48 7.41 16.12
N THR A 107 -13.16 7.54 14.84
CA THR A 107 -12.09 6.79 14.18
C THR A 107 -10.74 7.51 14.19
N LEU A 108 -10.70 8.81 14.42
CA LEU A 108 -9.46 9.59 14.54
C LEU A 108 -8.46 8.97 15.54
N PRO A 109 -8.80 8.74 16.83
CA PRO A 109 -7.85 8.15 17.79
C PRO A 109 -7.41 6.73 17.39
N ILE A 110 -8.25 6.00 16.66
CA ILE A 110 -7.93 4.66 16.14
C ILE A 110 -6.91 4.78 15.01
N TYR A 111 -7.16 5.65 14.04
CA TYR A 111 -6.21 5.94 12.97
C TYR A 111 -4.85 6.31 13.55
N GLU A 112 -4.86 7.27 14.47
CA GLU A 112 -3.69 7.82 15.12
C GLU A 112 -2.82 6.77 15.82
N SER A 113 -3.45 5.79 16.45
CA SER A 113 -2.75 4.76 17.24
C SER A 113 -2.33 3.55 16.39
N PHE A 114 -3.09 3.21 15.35
CA PHE A 114 -2.95 1.91 14.68
C PHE A 114 -2.60 1.98 13.19
N ILE A 115 -2.95 3.06 12.49
CA ILE A 115 -2.89 3.14 11.02
C ILE A 115 -1.91 4.21 10.54
N ARG A 116 -1.74 5.29 11.32
CA ARG A 116 -0.93 6.47 10.97
C ARG A 116 0.46 6.10 10.46
N ASN A 117 1.24 5.33 11.21
CA ASN A 117 2.61 5.00 10.82
C ASN A 117 2.65 4.23 9.51
N THR A 118 1.81 3.20 9.36
CA THR A 118 1.69 2.44 8.12
C THR A 118 1.36 3.36 6.93
N ALA A 119 0.36 4.25 7.07
CA ALA A 119 -0.01 5.17 6.01
C ALA A 119 1.15 6.13 5.63
N ARG A 120 1.86 6.67 6.63
CA ARG A 120 3.03 7.53 6.42
C ARG A 120 4.16 6.78 5.72
N GLU A 121 4.49 5.57 6.14
CA GLU A 121 5.56 4.76 5.56
C GLU A 121 5.30 4.45 4.08
N PHE A 122 4.09 3.98 3.73
CA PHE A 122 3.72 3.77 2.33
C PHE A 122 3.89 5.04 1.50
N PHE A 123 3.47 6.20 2.03
CA PHE A 123 3.54 7.47 1.31
C PHE A 123 4.97 7.99 1.18
N ILE A 124 5.79 7.85 2.22
CA ILE A 124 7.20 8.24 2.22
C ILE A 124 7.96 7.48 1.13
N ILE A 125 7.78 6.15 1.07
CA ILE A 125 8.45 5.31 0.07
C ILE A 125 7.99 5.68 -1.34
N TYR A 126 6.67 5.84 -1.55
CA TYR A 126 6.14 6.26 -2.84
C TYR A 126 6.74 7.60 -3.27
N GLN A 127 6.75 8.61 -2.39
CA GLN A 127 7.28 9.93 -2.71
C GLN A 127 8.76 9.88 -3.12
N LYS A 128 9.57 9.05 -2.45
CA LYS A 128 10.97 8.90 -2.85
C LYS A 128 11.08 8.23 -4.22
N LEU A 129 10.36 7.13 -4.48
CA LEU A 129 10.33 6.50 -5.80
C LEU A 129 9.87 7.48 -6.90
N ASP A 130 8.77 8.19 -6.66
CA ASP A 130 8.16 9.13 -7.61
C ASP A 130 9.02 10.37 -7.87
N SER A 131 9.94 10.72 -6.96
CA SER A 131 10.91 11.80 -7.19
C SER A 131 11.91 11.48 -8.32
N ASN A 132 12.09 10.20 -8.66
CA ASN A 132 12.81 9.76 -9.84
C ASN A 132 11.93 8.80 -10.68
N PRO A 133 10.98 9.35 -11.46
CA PRO A 133 9.98 8.53 -12.16
C PRO A 133 10.61 7.67 -13.27
N LYS A 134 11.76 8.09 -13.82
CA LYS A 134 12.52 7.30 -14.81
C LYS A 134 13.04 6.01 -14.19
N PHE A 135 13.72 6.11 -13.04
CA PHE A 135 14.14 4.94 -12.27
C PHE A 135 12.92 4.09 -11.91
N PHE A 136 11.87 4.70 -11.36
CA PHE A 136 10.73 3.93 -10.86
C PHE A 136 10.05 3.10 -11.97
N ARG A 137 9.91 3.64 -13.18
CA ARG A 137 9.39 2.88 -14.32
C ARG A 137 10.37 1.81 -14.80
N LYS A 138 11.65 2.17 -15.02
CA LYS A 138 12.72 1.24 -15.45
C LYS A 138 12.82 0.04 -14.51
N GLU A 139 12.69 0.29 -13.22
CA GLU A 139 12.76 -0.72 -12.18
C GLU A 139 11.55 -1.66 -12.17
N ALA A 140 10.35 -1.11 -12.43
CA ALA A 140 9.14 -1.91 -12.61
C ALA A 140 9.23 -2.81 -13.85
N ASP A 141 9.73 -2.27 -14.96
CA ASP A 141 9.95 -3.03 -16.20
C ASP A 141 10.98 -4.14 -16.00
N ARG A 142 12.09 -3.84 -15.33
CA ARG A 142 13.12 -4.83 -14.99
C ARG A 142 12.58 -5.93 -14.09
N TYR A 143 11.80 -5.59 -13.07
CA TYR A 143 11.22 -6.58 -12.17
C TYR A 143 10.33 -7.57 -12.94
N LEU A 144 9.45 -7.06 -13.81
CA LEU A 144 8.60 -7.92 -14.66
C LEU A 144 9.44 -8.81 -15.59
N LEU A 145 10.41 -8.24 -16.30
CA LEU A 145 11.28 -8.98 -17.19
C LEU A 145 11.98 -10.13 -16.47
N LEU A 146 12.53 -9.88 -15.28
CA LEU A 146 13.22 -10.90 -14.50
C LEU A 146 12.28 -12.01 -14.02
N VAL A 147 11.03 -11.70 -13.70
CA VAL A 147 10.01 -12.72 -13.35
C VAL A 147 9.67 -13.56 -14.58
N GLU A 148 9.38 -12.91 -15.72
CA GLU A 148 9.02 -13.58 -16.98
C GLU A 148 10.13 -14.50 -17.50
N GLU A 149 11.39 -14.09 -17.34
CA GLU A 149 12.55 -14.88 -17.72
C GLU A 149 12.97 -15.91 -16.66
N ASN A 150 12.26 -15.99 -15.52
CA ASN A 150 12.61 -16.83 -14.37
C ASN A 150 14.07 -16.60 -13.89
N ARG A 151 14.47 -15.34 -13.84
CA ARG A 151 15.80 -14.84 -13.46
C ARG A 151 15.76 -13.91 -12.24
N LEU A 152 14.60 -13.76 -11.60
CA LEU A 152 14.47 -12.92 -10.42
C LEU A 152 15.24 -13.54 -9.24
N ASP A 153 16.29 -12.85 -8.80
CA ASP A 153 17.06 -13.26 -7.63
C ASP A 153 16.18 -13.26 -6.37
N PRO A 154 16.22 -14.29 -5.51
CA PRO A 154 15.43 -14.34 -4.28
C PRO A 154 15.65 -13.14 -3.33
N TYR A 155 16.82 -12.51 -3.39
CA TYR A 155 17.23 -11.34 -2.62
C TYR A 155 17.18 -10.06 -3.46
N TYR A 156 16.49 -10.04 -4.59
CA TYR A 156 16.39 -8.89 -5.50
C TYR A 156 16.08 -7.58 -4.78
N LEU A 157 15.18 -7.62 -3.78
CA LEU A 157 14.76 -6.44 -3.03
C LEU A 157 15.73 -6.02 -1.91
N ASP A 158 16.70 -6.86 -1.51
CA ASP A 158 17.62 -6.54 -0.42
C ASP A 158 18.51 -5.33 -0.74
N ARG A 159 18.73 -5.04 -2.02
CA ARG A 159 19.40 -3.82 -2.44
C ARG A 159 18.72 -2.54 -1.97
N PHE A 160 17.42 -2.58 -1.65
CA PHE A 160 16.64 -1.42 -1.19
C PHE A 160 16.62 -1.23 0.34
N ILE A 161 17.36 -2.02 1.12
CA ILE A 161 17.42 -1.89 2.60
C ILE A 161 17.81 -0.47 3.03
N LEU A 162 18.71 0.19 2.28
CA LEU A 162 19.14 1.56 2.55
C LEU A 162 18.40 2.61 1.70
N PHE A 163 17.28 2.26 1.06
CA PHE A 163 16.61 3.12 0.09
C PHE A 163 16.27 4.50 0.63
N LEU A 164 15.97 4.65 1.92
CA LEU A 164 15.66 5.94 2.52
C LEU A 164 16.88 6.79 2.88
N TYR A 165 18.09 6.25 2.85
CA TYR A 165 19.31 7.02 3.15
C TYR A 165 19.65 8.00 2.00
N PRO A 166 20.31 9.13 2.29
CA PRO A 166 20.69 10.11 1.27
C PRO A 166 21.66 9.54 0.23
N ALA A 167 22.57 8.68 0.67
CA ALA A 167 23.61 8.08 -0.16
C ALA A 167 23.16 6.78 -0.82
N PHE A 168 21.85 6.49 -0.85
CA PHE A 168 21.35 5.32 -1.57
C PHE A 168 21.76 5.43 -3.04
N THR A 169 22.55 4.46 -3.50
CA THR A 169 22.81 4.24 -4.92
C THR A 169 22.31 2.86 -5.29
N ASP A 170 21.49 2.73 -6.33
CA ASP A 170 21.44 1.45 -7.02
C ASP A 170 22.81 1.32 -7.68
N ASN A 171 23.63 0.35 -7.24
CA ASN A 171 25.06 0.24 -7.59
C ASN A 171 25.36 0.17 -9.11
N GLU A 172 24.34 0.24 -9.95
CA GLU A 172 24.37 0.24 -11.40
C GLU A 172 24.44 1.65 -11.99
N ASP A 173 23.88 2.68 -11.33
CA ASP A 173 23.87 4.06 -11.85
C ASP A 173 23.85 5.12 -10.73
N PRO A 174 25.02 5.57 -10.26
CA PRO A 174 25.13 6.65 -9.28
C PRO A 174 24.48 7.98 -9.73
N GLU A 175 24.35 8.21 -11.04
CA GLU A 175 23.70 9.41 -11.57
C GLU A 175 22.18 9.33 -11.38
N GLU A 176 21.56 8.18 -11.66
CA GLU A 176 20.13 7.97 -11.37
C GLU A 176 19.84 8.08 -9.87
N ALA A 177 20.69 7.53 -9.02
CA ALA A 177 20.57 7.60 -7.57
C ALA A 177 20.59 9.04 -7.02
N SER A 178 21.42 9.91 -7.57
CA SER A 178 21.52 11.32 -7.17
C SER A 178 20.23 12.13 -7.39
N ARG A 179 19.27 11.58 -8.15
CA ARG A 179 17.99 12.25 -8.48
C ARG A 179 16.90 12.02 -7.44
N PHE A 180 17.09 11.10 -6.48
CA PHE A 180 16.10 10.88 -5.44
C PHE A 180 16.04 12.04 -4.45
N VAL A 181 14.84 12.54 -4.19
CA VAL A 181 14.60 13.50 -3.12
C VAL A 181 14.66 12.78 -1.78
N TYR A 182 15.49 13.29 -0.88
CA TYR A 182 15.62 12.81 0.49
C TYR A 182 15.04 13.82 1.48
N LYS A 183 14.40 13.32 2.55
CA LYS A 183 13.98 14.12 3.70
C LYS A 183 14.55 13.51 4.98
N LYS A 184 15.23 14.36 5.76
CA LYS A 184 15.84 13.96 7.03
C LYS A 184 14.80 13.39 8.00
N GLY A 185 15.11 12.25 8.60
CA GLY A 185 14.24 11.52 9.51
C GLY A 185 13.46 10.39 8.85
N ASP A 186 13.38 10.33 7.51
CA ASP A 186 12.74 9.20 6.83
C ASP A 186 13.54 7.90 7.04
N GLU A 187 14.85 7.99 7.21
CA GLU A 187 15.75 6.84 7.44
C GLU A 187 15.49 6.07 8.75
N THR A 188 14.60 6.56 9.63
CA THR A 188 14.23 5.86 10.88
C THR A 188 13.25 4.71 10.67
N ILE A 189 12.68 4.56 9.46
CA ILE A 189 11.79 3.43 9.14
C ILE A 189 12.64 2.16 9.08
N ASP A 190 12.12 1.09 9.68
CA ASP A 190 12.78 -0.23 9.70
C ASP A 190 13.15 -0.69 8.28
N ALA A 191 14.40 -1.11 8.10
CA ALA A 191 14.94 -1.38 6.77
C ALA A 191 14.28 -2.58 6.07
N GLN A 192 13.75 -3.54 6.84
CA GLN A 192 12.94 -4.64 6.29
C GLN A 192 11.61 -4.11 5.75
N VAL A 193 10.96 -3.21 6.49
CA VAL A 193 9.74 -2.52 6.01
C VAL A 193 10.04 -1.70 4.76
N VAL A 194 11.15 -0.97 4.73
CA VAL A 194 11.56 -0.16 3.56
C VAL A 194 11.62 -1.01 2.29
N LYS A 195 12.39 -2.11 2.29
CA LYS A 195 12.55 -2.93 1.07
C LYS A 195 11.24 -3.58 0.62
N GLU A 196 10.39 -3.97 1.56
CA GLU A 196 9.10 -4.59 1.27
C GLU A 196 8.12 -3.59 0.65
N LEU A 197 8.09 -2.36 1.17
CA LEU A 197 7.27 -1.29 0.63
C LEU A 197 7.78 -0.78 -0.72
N VAL A 198 9.10 -0.75 -0.93
CA VAL A 198 9.67 -0.50 -2.27
C VAL A 198 9.21 -1.56 -3.25
N GLY A 199 9.33 -2.84 -2.87
CA GLY A 199 8.82 -3.94 -3.69
C GLY A 199 7.33 -3.86 -3.95
N PHE A 200 6.52 -3.44 -2.97
CA PHE A 200 5.09 -3.20 -3.17
C PHE A 200 4.86 -2.18 -4.28
N TRP A 201 5.50 -1.00 -4.20
CA TRP A 201 5.29 0.07 -5.17
C TRP A 201 5.84 -0.27 -6.55
N ILE A 202 6.98 -0.96 -6.66
CA ILE A 202 7.51 -1.48 -7.94
C ILE A 202 6.48 -2.40 -8.60
N ARG A 203 5.89 -3.34 -7.84
CA ARG A 203 4.85 -4.24 -8.36
C ARG A 203 3.58 -3.49 -8.78
N ARG A 204 3.18 -2.45 -8.04
CA ARG A 204 2.05 -1.58 -8.44
C ARG A 204 2.35 -0.74 -9.68
N LYS A 205 3.61 -0.33 -9.86
CA LYS A 205 4.05 0.39 -11.06
C LYS A 205 4.04 -0.53 -12.28
N ALA A 206 4.46 -1.79 -12.07
CA ALA A 206 4.50 -2.83 -13.08
C ALA A 206 3.09 -3.18 -13.60
N ASP A 207 2.11 -3.40 -12.72
CA ASP A 207 0.72 -3.70 -13.10
C ASP A 207 -0.15 -2.45 -13.41
N GLY A 208 0.40 -1.25 -13.29
CA GLY A 208 -0.27 0.01 -13.60
C GLY A 208 -1.31 0.46 -12.56
N THR A 209 -1.32 -0.15 -11.37
CA THR A 209 -2.27 0.18 -10.30
C THR A 209 -1.74 1.18 -9.26
N ASP A 210 -0.46 1.57 -9.36
CA ASP A 210 0.22 2.52 -8.46
C ASP A 210 -0.57 3.80 -8.22
N THR A 211 -1.09 4.39 -9.29
CA THR A 211 -1.79 5.69 -9.27
C THR A 211 -3.02 5.63 -8.37
N GLU A 212 -3.88 4.61 -8.54
CA GLU A 212 -5.11 4.51 -7.77
C GLU A 212 -4.86 4.15 -6.30
N PHE A 213 -3.84 3.32 -6.04
CA PHE A 213 -3.40 3.06 -4.67
C PHE A 213 -2.90 4.33 -3.98
N VAL A 214 -2.04 5.13 -4.63
CA VAL A 214 -1.53 6.35 -4.01
C VAL A 214 -2.62 7.40 -3.83
N LEU A 215 -3.57 7.52 -4.77
CA LEU A 215 -4.70 8.43 -4.61
C LEU A 215 -5.55 8.07 -3.39
N GLY A 216 -5.85 6.79 -3.18
CA GLY A 216 -6.54 6.35 -1.96
C GLY A 216 -5.74 6.62 -0.68
N LEU A 217 -4.43 6.43 -0.72
CA LEU A 217 -3.54 6.76 0.40
C LEU A 217 -3.51 8.26 0.70
N VAL A 218 -3.44 9.11 -0.33
CA VAL A 218 -3.49 10.57 -0.21
C VAL A 218 -4.81 11.02 0.41
N GLU A 219 -5.94 10.42 0.01
CA GLU A 219 -7.23 10.74 0.61
C GLU A 219 -7.32 10.33 2.08
N LEU A 220 -6.75 9.18 2.45
CA LEU A 220 -6.64 8.76 3.84
C LEU A 220 -5.82 9.77 4.66
N LEU A 221 -4.65 10.17 4.15
CA LEU A 221 -3.78 11.15 4.82
C LEU A 221 -4.43 12.53 4.89
N LYS A 222 -5.07 13.02 3.83
CA LYS A 222 -5.79 14.30 3.86
C LYS A 222 -6.93 14.29 4.89
N LEU A 223 -7.59 13.15 5.09
CA LEU A 223 -8.69 13.03 6.05
C LEU A 223 -8.19 13.01 7.49
N TYR A 224 -7.20 12.19 7.82
CA TYR A 224 -6.79 11.96 9.22
C TYR A 224 -5.44 12.56 9.63
N ASP A 225 -4.60 12.94 8.68
CA ASP A 225 -3.20 13.32 8.91
C ASP A 225 -2.76 14.45 7.96
N SER A 226 -3.62 15.45 7.84
CA SER A 226 -3.48 16.53 6.87
C SER A 226 -2.21 17.34 7.11
N GLU A 227 -1.84 17.59 8.36
CA GLU A 227 -0.60 18.31 8.71
C GLU A 227 0.64 17.59 8.16
N PHE A 228 0.75 16.28 8.39
CA PHE A 228 1.84 15.49 7.80
C PHE A 228 1.82 15.58 6.27
N TYR A 229 0.66 15.37 5.65
CA TYR A 229 0.55 15.43 4.19
C TYR A 229 0.98 16.79 3.64
N GLN A 230 0.52 17.90 4.23
CA GLN A 230 0.90 19.25 3.82
C GLN A 230 2.40 19.49 4.00
N ASN A 231 2.97 19.13 5.15
CA ASN A 231 4.42 19.23 5.39
C ASN A 231 5.24 18.41 4.39
N ARG A 232 4.67 17.33 3.84
CA ARG A 232 5.33 16.49 2.83
C ARG A 232 5.25 17.07 1.41
N ILE A 233 4.19 17.78 1.04
CA ILE A 233 4.03 18.32 -0.32
C ILE A 233 4.52 19.76 -0.46
N VAL A 234 4.65 20.51 0.64
CA VAL A 234 5.29 21.83 0.62
C VAL A 234 6.78 21.61 0.41
N SER A 235 7.25 21.89 -0.80
CA SER A 235 8.67 22.08 -1.08
C SER A 235 9.19 23.15 -0.12
N ARG A 236 10.11 22.79 0.78
CA ARG A 236 10.95 23.84 1.38
C ARG A 236 11.82 24.36 0.26
N SER A 237 11.31 25.37 -0.42
CA SER A 237 12.09 26.30 -1.22
C SER A 237 13.08 26.96 -0.26
N ASN A 238 14.25 26.36 -0.11
CA ASN A 238 15.42 26.98 0.47
C ASN A 238 16.56 26.78 -0.52
#